data_AF-A0A2G9SL77-F1
#
_entry.id   AF-A0A2G9SL77-F1
#
_cell.length_a   1.000
_cell.length_b   1.000
_cell.length_c   1.000
_cell.angle_alpha   90.00
_cell.angle_beta   90.00
_cell.angle_gamma   90.00
#
_symmetry.space_group_name_H-M   'P 1'
#
loop_
_entity.id
_entity.type
_entity.pdbx_description
1 polymer ?
#
loop_
_entity_poly.entity_id
_entity_poly.type
_entity_poly.pdbx_seq_one_letter_code
_entity_poly.pdbx_strand_id
1 'polypeptide(L)'
;MKFSILLFVAIWIGVSSAERGYFWHLTDLHLEPNYTVTSDPVKVCPSAGDQPVRNPGKWGNYLCDSPGVLINSSIHAMKTILPNPDFILWTGDDTPHIPNEQLGEKAVLDIVEWITSLIIEVFPSK
;
A
#
# COMPACT_ATOMS: atom_id res chain seq x y z
N MET A 1 -10.51 15.12 -72.77
CA MET A 1 -10.82 14.99 -71.33
C MET A 1 -9.55 14.59 -70.59
N LYS A 2 -8.99 15.47 -69.75
CA LYS A 2 -7.86 15.14 -68.86
C LYS A 2 -8.43 14.96 -67.45
N PHE A 3 -8.43 13.73 -66.94
CA PHE A 3 -8.77 13.47 -65.55
C PHE A 3 -7.53 13.75 -64.70
N SER A 4 -7.55 14.84 -63.93
CA SER A 4 -6.54 15.12 -62.92
C SER A 4 -7.01 14.49 -61.60
N ILE A 5 -6.28 13.48 -61.13
CA ILE A 5 -6.52 12.84 -59.85
C ILE A 5 -5.82 13.70 -58.79
N LEU A 6 -6.59 14.44 -57.98
CA LEU A 6 -6.06 15.12 -56.81
C LEU A 6 -5.82 14.08 -55.70
N LEU A 7 -4.55 13.88 -55.34
CA LEU A 7 -4.15 13.13 -54.15
C LEU A 7 -4.31 14.05 -52.92
N PHE A 8 -5.37 13.87 -52.15
CA PHE A 8 -5.49 14.51 -50.83
C PHE A 8 -4.63 13.75 -49.82
N VAL A 9 -3.43 14.27 -49.54
CA VAL A 9 -2.64 13.81 -48.38
C VAL A 9 -3.25 14.44 -47.14
N ALA A 10 -4.05 13.67 -46.40
CA ALA A 10 -4.48 14.06 -45.06
C ALA A 10 -3.28 14.00 -44.12
N ILE A 11 -2.65 15.14 -43.87
CA ILE A 11 -1.66 15.28 -42.80
C ILE A 11 -2.45 15.21 -41.49
N TRP A 12 -2.49 14.03 -40.89
CA TRP A 12 -2.91 13.86 -39.50
C TRP A 12 -1.85 14.54 -38.63
N ILE A 13 -2.02 15.83 -38.37
CA ILE A 13 -1.32 16.48 -37.26
C ILE A 13 -1.99 15.93 -36.00
N GLY A 14 -1.47 14.81 -35.51
CA GLY A 14 -1.85 14.28 -34.20
C GLY A 14 -1.47 15.32 -33.16
N VAL A 15 -2.46 16.10 -32.69
CA VAL A 15 -2.28 16.93 -31.51
C VAL A 15 -2.14 15.96 -30.34
N SER A 16 -0.90 15.70 -29.93
CA SER A 16 -0.63 14.87 -28.75
C SER A 16 -1.09 15.64 -27.52
N SER A 17 -2.22 15.23 -26.93
CA SER A 17 -2.60 15.71 -25.61
C SER A 17 -1.66 15.09 -24.59
N ALA A 18 -1.08 15.89 -23.71
CA ALA A 18 -0.37 15.34 -22.56
C ALA A 18 -1.36 14.50 -21.74
N GLU A 19 -1.08 13.21 -21.57
CA GLU A 19 -1.86 12.37 -20.66
C GLU A 19 -1.56 12.80 -19.22
N ARG A 20 -2.60 12.87 -18.38
CA ARG A 20 -2.43 13.14 -16.96
C ARG A 20 -1.89 11.88 -16.29
N GLY A 21 -0.74 12.00 -15.65
CA GLY A 21 -0.17 10.97 -14.81
C GLY A 21 -0.81 10.90 -13.42
N TYR A 22 -0.68 9.76 -12.77
CA TYR A 22 -1.18 9.50 -11.41
C TYR A 22 -0.22 8.58 -10.67
N PHE A 23 -0.04 8.83 -9.37
CA PHE A 23 0.80 8.02 -8.49
C PHE A 23 0.11 7.80 -7.15
N TRP A 24 0.52 6.74 -6.46
CA TRP A 24 0.15 6.54 -5.06
C TRP A 24 1.22 7.11 -4.14
N HIS A 25 0.81 7.68 -3.00
CA HIS A 25 1.69 7.96 -1.87
C HIS A 25 1.20 7.15 -0.67
N LEU A 26 2.07 6.28 -0.15
CA LEU A 26 1.85 5.42 1.00
C LEU A 26 2.90 5.70 2.08
N THR A 27 2.52 5.64 3.35
CA THR A 27 3.40 5.92 4.48
C THR A 27 2.84 5.31 5.75
N ASP A 28 3.69 5.12 6.76
CA ASP A 28 3.33 4.82 8.15
C ASP A 28 2.39 3.62 8.26
N LEU A 29 2.78 2.51 7.63
CA LEU A 29 1.99 1.29 7.61
C LEU A 29 1.95 0.60 8.98
N HIS A 30 3.06 0.66 9.72
CA HIS A 30 3.24 0.06 11.05
C HIS A 30 2.56 -1.31 11.18
N LEU A 31 3.16 -2.36 10.61
CA LEU A 31 2.69 -3.72 10.77
C LEU A 31 2.82 -4.16 12.23
N GLU A 32 1.73 -4.63 12.81
CA GLU A 32 1.66 -5.30 14.11
C GLU A 32 1.60 -6.82 13.89
N PRO A 33 2.73 -7.56 13.95
CA PRO A 33 2.74 -8.99 13.67
C PRO A 33 1.98 -9.80 14.73
N ASN A 34 1.84 -9.25 15.94
CA ASN A 34 1.23 -9.93 17.08
C ASN A 34 -0.20 -9.44 17.37
N TYR A 35 -0.87 -8.82 16.40
CA TYR A 35 -2.26 -8.38 16.55
C TYR A 35 -3.19 -9.59 16.69
N THR A 36 -3.92 -9.68 17.79
CA THR A 36 -4.82 -10.79 18.08
C THR A 36 -6.21 -10.30 18.51
N VAL A 37 -7.26 -10.82 17.88
CA VAL A 37 -8.63 -10.61 18.36
C VAL A 37 -8.87 -11.55 19.54
N THR A 38 -8.77 -11.02 20.75
CA THR A 38 -8.90 -11.75 22.01
C THR A 38 -9.85 -11.04 22.98
N SER A 39 -10.39 -11.78 23.96
CA SER A 39 -11.18 -11.21 25.05
C SER A 39 -10.32 -10.60 26.16
N ASP A 40 -9.02 -10.91 26.19
CA ASP A 40 -8.07 -10.34 27.16
C ASP A 40 -7.56 -8.98 26.64
N PRO A 41 -8.00 -7.84 27.21
CA PRO A 41 -7.80 -6.53 26.61
C PRO A 41 -6.33 -6.07 26.62
N VAL A 42 -5.45 -6.70 27.41
CA VAL A 42 -4.02 -6.36 27.46
C VAL A 42 -3.15 -7.27 26.58
N LYS A 43 -3.78 -8.17 25.80
CA LYS A 43 -3.09 -9.10 24.88
C LYS A 43 -3.53 -8.94 23.43
N VAL A 44 -4.13 -7.81 23.08
CA VAL A 44 -4.58 -7.55 21.71
C VAL A 44 -3.40 -7.19 20.82
N CYS A 45 -2.56 -6.24 21.24
CA CYS A 45 -1.44 -5.75 20.47
C CYS A 45 -0.37 -5.18 21.43
N PRO A 46 0.91 -5.53 21.26
CA PRO A 46 2.01 -4.92 22.00
C PRO A 46 2.10 -3.40 21.85
N SER A 47 1.77 -2.85 20.66
CA SER A 47 1.79 -1.41 20.38
C SER A 47 0.88 -0.55 21.28
N ALA A 48 -0.16 -1.13 21.88
CA ALA A 48 -1.00 -0.42 22.85
C ALA A 48 -0.31 -0.22 24.22
N GLY A 49 0.80 -0.90 24.48
CA GLY A 49 1.46 -0.94 25.78
C GLY A 49 0.52 -1.48 26.86
N ASP A 50 0.40 -0.75 27.98
CA ASP A 50 -0.47 -1.12 29.10
C ASP A 50 -1.95 -0.73 28.91
N GLN A 51 -2.30 -0.12 27.76
CA GLN A 51 -3.66 0.35 27.54
C GLN A 51 -4.61 -0.82 27.22
N PRO A 52 -5.75 -0.95 27.94
CA PRO A 52 -6.69 -2.03 27.69
C PRO A 52 -7.45 -1.81 26.37
N VAL A 53 -7.19 -2.66 25.39
CA VAL A 53 -7.84 -2.64 24.08
C VAL A 53 -9.17 -3.40 24.13
N ARG A 54 -10.28 -2.65 24.15
CA ARG A 54 -11.63 -3.23 24.21
C ARG A 54 -12.21 -3.43 22.82
N ASN A 55 -12.96 -4.52 22.65
CA ASN A 55 -13.64 -4.89 21.41
C ASN A 55 -12.70 -4.85 20.18
N PRO A 56 -11.55 -5.55 20.21
CA PRO A 56 -10.65 -5.58 19.06
C PRO A 56 -11.37 -6.15 17.83
N GLY A 57 -11.28 -5.44 16.71
CA GLY A 57 -11.88 -5.84 15.45
C GLY A 57 -10.87 -6.57 14.57
N LYS A 58 -11.34 -7.36 13.62
CA LYS A 58 -10.46 -8.04 12.65
C LYS A 58 -9.57 -7.06 11.86
N TRP A 59 -10.03 -5.82 11.65
CA TRP A 59 -9.33 -4.81 10.87
C TRP A 59 -8.41 -3.91 11.70
N GLY A 60 -8.31 -4.13 13.01
CA GLY A 60 -7.52 -3.29 13.90
C GLY A 60 -8.32 -2.67 15.02
N ASN A 61 -7.63 -1.86 15.81
CA ASN A 61 -8.20 -1.02 16.86
C ASN A 61 -7.39 0.29 16.89
N TYR A 62 -8.03 1.39 17.26
CA TYR A 62 -7.39 2.71 17.29
C TYR A 62 -6.21 2.84 18.27
N LEU A 63 -6.09 1.93 19.23
CA LEU A 63 -4.96 1.88 20.17
C LEU A 63 -3.79 1.01 19.68
N CYS A 64 -3.94 0.33 18.55
CA CYS A 64 -2.95 -0.58 18.01
C CYS A 64 -2.39 -0.05 16.69
N ASP A 65 -1.18 -0.49 16.38
CA ASP A 65 -0.67 -0.49 15.01
C ASP A 65 -1.44 -1.47 14.10
N SER A 66 -1.14 -1.45 12.80
CA SER A 66 -1.94 -2.09 11.77
C SER A 66 -1.79 -3.62 11.78
N PRO A 67 -2.87 -4.40 11.95
CA PRO A 67 -2.78 -5.83 11.66
C PRO A 67 -2.49 -6.03 10.16
N GLY A 68 -1.81 -7.14 9.82
CA GLY A 68 -1.47 -7.45 8.43
C GLY A 68 -2.68 -7.47 7.48
N VAL A 69 -3.88 -7.78 7.98
CA VAL A 69 -5.11 -7.74 7.16
C VAL A 69 -5.57 -6.33 6.79
N LEU A 70 -5.27 -5.31 7.61
CA LEU A 70 -5.55 -3.91 7.28
C LEU A 70 -4.59 -3.43 6.18
N ILE A 71 -3.29 -3.72 6.32
CA ILE A 71 -2.28 -3.42 5.29
C ILE A 71 -2.62 -4.14 3.98
N ASN A 72 -2.92 -5.43 4.03
CA ASN A 72 -3.35 -6.17 2.85
C ASN A 72 -4.59 -5.54 2.18
N SER A 73 -5.57 -5.12 2.99
CA SER A 73 -6.78 -4.46 2.48
C SER A 73 -6.47 -3.11 1.83
N SER A 74 -5.56 -2.30 2.39
CA SER A 74 -5.24 -0.98 1.84
C SER A 74 -4.52 -1.09 0.49
N ILE A 75 -3.55 -1.99 0.37
CA ILE A 75 -2.82 -2.24 -0.89
C ILE A 75 -3.77 -2.77 -1.98
N HIS A 76 -4.69 -3.68 -1.65
CA HIS A 76 -5.70 -4.17 -2.60
C HIS A 76 -6.75 -3.10 -2.96
N ALA A 77 -7.08 -2.20 -2.03
CA ALA A 77 -7.94 -1.06 -2.32
C ALA A 77 -7.26 -0.10 -3.31
N MET A 78 -5.97 0.19 -3.13
CA MET A 78 -5.17 0.97 -4.09
C MET A 78 -5.25 0.34 -5.49
N LYS A 79 -5.09 -0.99 -5.60
CA LYS A 79 -5.17 -1.71 -6.88
C LYS A 79 -6.55 -1.56 -7.53
N THR A 80 -7.61 -1.60 -6.74
CA THR A 80 -8.99 -1.48 -7.22
C THR A 80 -9.28 -0.05 -7.73
N ILE A 81 -8.73 0.97 -7.08
CA ILE A 81 -8.96 2.39 -7.42
C ILE A 81 -8.11 2.83 -8.62
N LEU A 82 -6.81 2.53 -8.61
CA LEU A 82 -5.87 2.89 -9.67
C LEU A 82 -4.88 1.72 -9.87
N PRO A 83 -5.19 0.77 -10.78
CA PRO A 83 -4.43 -0.46 -10.94
C PRO A 83 -3.08 -0.28 -11.66
N ASN A 84 -2.92 0.81 -12.40
CA ASN A 84 -1.76 1.15 -13.23
C ASN A 84 -1.30 2.59 -12.94
N PRO A 85 -0.78 2.89 -11.73
CA PRO A 85 -0.14 4.17 -11.47
C PRO A 85 1.18 4.27 -12.25
N ASP A 86 1.68 5.48 -12.48
CA ASP A 86 2.99 5.70 -13.09
C ASP A 86 4.12 5.23 -12.16
N PHE A 87 3.93 5.43 -10.85
CA PHE A 87 4.79 4.94 -9.78
C PHE A 87 4.05 4.93 -8.44
N ILE A 88 4.66 4.31 -7.43
CA ILE A 88 4.23 4.36 -6.03
C ILE A 88 5.37 4.98 -5.23
N LEU A 89 5.06 6.03 -4.46
CA LEU A 89 5.96 6.59 -3.47
C LEU A 89 5.61 5.99 -2.11
N TRP A 90 6.54 5.25 -1.51
CA TRP A 90 6.39 4.71 -0.17
C TRP A 90 7.46 5.31 0.74
N THR A 91 7.03 6.04 1.77
CA THR A 91 7.93 6.82 2.64
C THR A 91 8.29 6.13 3.96
N GLY A 92 8.04 4.82 4.07
CA GLY A 92 8.49 3.97 5.17
C GLY A 92 7.61 4.02 6.43
N ASP A 93 8.25 3.76 7.57
CA ASP A 93 7.69 3.54 8.91
C ASP A 93 6.78 2.29 9.01
N ASP A 94 7.45 1.13 8.95
CA ASP A 94 6.83 -0.16 8.70
C ASP A 94 6.64 -1.01 9.95
N THR A 95 7.45 -0.76 10.97
CA THR A 95 7.52 -1.57 12.19
C THR A 95 6.60 -1.04 13.28
N PRO A 96 6.13 -1.87 14.22
CA PRO A 96 5.23 -1.41 15.26
C PRO A 96 5.95 -0.54 16.31
N HIS A 97 5.18 0.30 16.99
CA HIS A 97 5.58 1.11 18.13
C HIS A 97 5.77 0.25 19.38
N ILE A 98 6.89 -0.47 19.47
CA ILE A 98 7.25 -1.31 20.61
C ILE A 98 8.67 -0.99 21.12
N PRO A 99 9.02 -1.34 22.37
CA PRO A 99 10.38 -1.17 22.88
C PRO A 99 11.41 -1.94 22.04
N ASN A 100 12.61 -1.39 21.88
CA ASN A 100 13.68 -1.99 21.08
C ASN A 100 14.04 -3.42 21.53
N GLU A 101 13.93 -3.71 22.83
CA GLU A 101 14.19 -5.03 23.39
C GLU A 101 13.21 -6.10 22.85
N GLN A 102 12.08 -5.68 22.30
CA GLN A 102 11.05 -6.52 21.70
C GLN A 102 11.11 -6.54 20.16
N LEU A 103 11.96 -5.71 19.55
CA LEU A 103 12.11 -5.59 18.10
C LEU A 103 13.57 -5.71 17.67
N GLY A 104 14.01 -6.95 17.46
CA GLY A 104 15.35 -7.22 16.93
C GLY A 104 15.49 -6.86 15.44
N GLU A 105 16.72 -6.62 15.00
CA GLU A 105 17.06 -6.27 13.60
C GLU A 105 16.45 -7.24 12.57
N LYS A 106 16.50 -8.55 12.84
CA LYS A 106 15.88 -9.53 11.95
C LYS A 106 14.37 -9.31 11.79
N ALA A 107 13.66 -9.00 12.87
CA ALA A 107 12.22 -8.75 12.81
C ALA A 107 11.90 -7.47 12.02
N VAL A 108 12.73 -6.43 12.14
CA VAL A 108 12.64 -5.23 11.30
C VAL A 108 12.75 -5.60 9.82
N LEU A 109 13.79 -6.35 9.44
CA LEU A 109 14.01 -6.76 8.05
C LEU A 109 12.89 -7.66 7.53
N ASP A 110 12.41 -8.61 8.33
CA ASP A 110 11.30 -9.51 7.96
C ASP A 110 10.01 -8.70 7.70
N ILE A 111 9.73 -7.64 8.49
CA ILE A 111 8.57 -6.78 8.30
C ILE A 111 8.69 -5.97 7.00
N VAL A 112 9.83 -5.33 6.77
CA VAL A 112 10.09 -4.54 5.55
C VAL A 112 10.00 -5.45 4.31
N GLU A 113 10.56 -6.66 4.38
CA GLU A 113 10.49 -7.66 3.31
C GLU A 113 9.04 -8.10 3.03
N TRP A 114 8.25 -8.35 4.08
CA TRP A 114 6.86 -8.75 3.93
C TRP A 114 6.01 -7.67 3.23
N ILE A 115 6.12 -6.41 3.66
CA ILE A 115 5.39 -5.30 3.03
C ILE A 115 5.87 -5.08 1.60
N THR A 116 7.19 -5.10 1.38
CA THR A 116 7.78 -4.99 0.04
C THR A 116 7.23 -6.06 -0.90
N SER A 117 7.20 -7.32 -0.42
CA SER A 117 6.69 -8.46 -1.20
C SER A 117 5.21 -8.30 -1.53
N LEU A 118 4.39 -7.84 -0.57
CA LEU A 118 2.97 -7.57 -0.80
C LEU A 118 2.76 -6.48 -1.87
N ILE A 119 3.52 -5.38 -1.82
CA ILE A 119 3.43 -4.32 -2.82
C ILE A 119 3.81 -4.84 -4.21
N ILE A 120 4.88 -5.62 -4.32
CA ILE A 120 5.34 -6.24 -5.58
C ILE A 120 4.31 -7.24 -6.12
N GLU A 121 3.71 -8.05 -5.25
CA GLU A 121 2.69 -9.03 -5.63
C GLU A 121 1.45 -8.36 -6.22
N VAL A 122 0.97 -7.28 -5.60
CA VAL A 122 -0.26 -6.60 -6.02
C VAL A 122 -0.01 -5.64 -7.21
N PHE A 123 1.17 -5.03 -7.27
CA PHE A 123 1.61 -4.14 -8.34
C PHE A 123 2.88 -4.67 -9.02
N PRO A 124 2.79 -5.81 -9.74
CA PRO A 124 3.94 -6.35 -10.44
C PRO A 124 4.36 -5.41 -11.57
N SER A 125 5.67 -5.27 -11.76
CA SER A 125 6.24 -4.63 -12.94
C SER A 125 5.73 -5.32 -14.20
N LYS A 126 5.41 -4.54 -15.23
CA LYS A 126 5.14 -5.08 -16.57
C LYS A 126 6.41 -5.59 -17.24
#